data_AF-A0A950RDW5-F1
#
_entry.id   AF-A0A950RDW5-F1
#
_cell.length_a   1.000
_cell.length_b   1.000
_cell.length_c   1.000
_cell.angle_alpha   90.00
_cell.angle_beta   90.00
_cell.angle_gamma   90.00
#
_symmetry.space_group_name_H-M   'P 1'
#
loop_
_entity.id
_entity.type
_entity.pdbx_description
1 polymer ?
#
loop_
_entity_poly.entity_id
_entity_poly.type
_entity_poly.pdbx_seq_one_letter_code
_entity_poly.pdbx_strand_id
1 'polypeptide(L)'
;MTVARGVTRTKQAARAKDATGVARSPGAPPLVASVLDEARRAGLLEGERTEHVSFRAPPALVEAAKREAGVTSTSELGVLALAMLARPDPVAAFFRRTEGRLGPDHDLEY
;
A
#
# COMPACT_ATOMS: atom_id res chain seq x y z
N MET A 1 -63.44 -28.95 -12.42
CA MET A 1 -62.06 -28.72 -11.91
C MET A 1 -61.74 -27.25 -12.14
N THR A 2 -62.14 -26.35 -11.24
CA THR A 2 -61.40 -25.81 -10.09
C THR A 2 -60.34 -24.77 -10.49
N VAL A 3 -60.67 -23.50 -10.20
CA VAL A 3 -59.83 -22.29 -10.19
C VAL A 3 -58.91 -22.28 -8.95
N ALA A 4 -57.71 -21.70 -9.03
CA ALA A 4 -57.19 -20.77 -8.00
C ALA A 4 -55.80 -20.18 -8.33
N ARG A 5 -55.67 -18.91 -7.90
CA ARG A 5 -54.55 -17.95 -7.90
C ARG A 5 -53.32 -18.39 -7.08
N GLY A 6 -52.18 -17.71 -7.29
CA GLY A 6 -51.14 -17.58 -6.26
C GLY A 6 -49.80 -17.00 -6.76
N VAL A 7 -49.63 -15.67 -6.82
CA VAL A 7 -48.78 -14.84 -5.94
C VAL A 7 -47.27 -14.81 -6.28
N THR A 8 -46.82 -13.57 -6.47
CA THR A 8 -45.47 -13.05 -6.66
C THR A 8 -44.54 -13.28 -5.46
N ARG A 9 -43.23 -13.52 -5.72
CA ARG A 9 -42.15 -13.11 -4.81
C ARG A 9 -40.89 -12.70 -5.57
N THR A 10 -40.63 -11.40 -5.52
CA THR A 10 -39.33 -10.77 -5.66
C THR A 10 -38.34 -11.36 -4.65
N LYS A 11 -37.12 -11.69 -5.10
CA LYS A 11 -35.97 -11.90 -4.21
C LYS A 11 -34.88 -10.91 -4.58
N GLN A 12 -35.05 -9.72 -4.04
CA GLN A 12 -33.97 -8.78 -3.77
C GLN A 12 -33.19 -9.38 -2.58
N ALA A 13 -31.95 -9.78 -2.82
CA ALA A 13 -31.01 -10.10 -1.75
C ALA A 13 -29.83 -9.14 -1.88
N ALA A 14 -29.93 -8.07 -1.10
CA ALA A 14 -28.86 -7.15 -0.81
C ALA A 14 -27.60 -7.95 -0.42
N ARG A 15 -26.53 -7.84 -1.22
CA ARG A 15 -25.21 -8.24 -0.75
C ARG A 15 -24.66 -7.09 0.09
N ALA A 16 -24.60 -7.39 1.37
CA ALA A 16 -24.19 -6.56 2.48
C ALA A 16 -22.93 -5.75 2.19
N LYS A 17 -23.00 -4.46 2.53
CA LYS A 17 -21.87 -3.74 3.08
C LYS A 17 -21.44 -4.47 4.36
N ASP A 18 -20.14 -4.66 4.54
CA ASP A 18 -19.42 -4.20 5.73
C ASP A 18 -18.13 -5.01 5.97
N ALA A 19 -17.12 -4.26 6.42
CA ALA A 19 -15.97 -4.71 7.17
C ALA A 19 -14.97 -5.63 6.45
N THR A 20 -14.21 -5.08 5.49
CA THR A 20 -12.82 -5.56 5.34
C THR A 20 -11.94 -4.75 6.27
N GLY A 21 -11.92 -5.19 7.52
CA GLY A 21 -10.95 -4.73 8.51
C GLY A 21 -9.55 -4.85 7.92
N VAL A 22 -8.75 -3.82 8.13
CA VAL A 22 -7.31 -3.85 7.92
C VAL A 22 -6.76 -4.97 8.80
N ALA A 23 -6.67 -6.17 8.24
CA ALA A 23 -5.87 -7.23 8.79
C ALA A 23 -4.45 -6.67 8.79
N ARG A 24 -3.98 -6.25 9.96
CA ARG A 24 -2.57 -5.97 10.16
C ARG A 24 -1.87 -7.29 9.86
N SER A 25 -1.21 -7.38 8.71
CA SER A 25 -0.40 -8.55 8.38
C SER A 25 0.67 -8.66 9.47
N PRO A 26 0.63 -9.70 10.32
CA PRO A 26 1.58 -9.83 11.42
C PRO A 26 2.88 -10.39 10.83
N GLY A 27 3.70 -9.53 10.23
CA GLY A 27 4.94 -9.96 9.60
C GLY A 27 5.51 -9.05 8.51
N ALA A 28 4.96 -7.85 8.30
CA ALA A 28 5.57 -6.90 7.38
C ALA A 28 7.02 -6.58 7.85
N PRO A 29 8.01 -6.58 6.95
CA PRO A 29 9.38 -6.17 7.27
C PRO A 29 9.37 -4.78 7.92
N PRO A 30 10.30 -4.49 8.83
CA PRO A 30 10.30 -3.24 9.61
C PRO A 30 10.27 -1.97 8.73
N LEU A 31 10.89 -2.02 7.55
CA LEU A 31 10.86 -0.94 6.57
C LEU A 31 9.44 -0.66 6.04
N VAL A 32 8.69 -1.71 5.69
CA VAL A 32 7.33 -1.58 5.14
C VAL A 32 6.38 -0.96 6.15
N ALA A 33 6.46 -1.41 7.41
CA ALA A 33 5.69 -0.83 8.49
C ALA A 33 6.02 0.65 8.69
N SER A 34 7.31 1.02 8.68
CA SER A 34 7.72 2.43 8.83
C SER A 34 7.21 3.33 7.70
N VAL A 35 7.24 2.86 6.45
CA VAL A 35 6.76 3.64 5.30
C VAL A 35 5.25 3.88 5.40
N LEU A 36 4.48 2.86 5.76
CA LEU A 36 3.03 2.99 5.91
C LEU A 36 2.65 3.89 7.09
N ASP A 37 3.36 3.80 8.21
CA ASP A 37 3.15 4.67 9.36
C ASP A 37 3.50 6.13 9.03
N GLU A 38 4.57 6.37 8.28
CA GLU A 38 4.91 7.72 7.82
C GLU A 38 3.87 8.27 6.84
N ALA A 39 3.45 7.47 5.87
CA ALA A 39 2.40 7.85 4.93
C ALA A 39 1.06 8.14 5.65
N ARG A 40 0.78 7.45 6.76
CA ARG A 40 -0.36 7.78 7.63
C ARG A 40 -0.16 9.13 8.33
N ARG A 41 1.00 9.39 8.94
CA ARG A 41 1.30 10.70 9.55
C ARG A 41 1.25 11.85 8.54
N ALA A 42 1.52 11.54 7.28
CA ALA A 42 1.45 12.47 6.17
C ALA A 42 0.01 12.80 5.71
N GLY A 43 -1.01 12.11 6.23
CA GLY A 43 -2.39 12.21 5.74
C GLY A 43 -2.62 11.54 4.38
N LEU A 44 -1.62 10.86 3.79
CA LEU A 44 -1.71 10.26 2.45
C LEU A 44 -2.57 8.99 2.41
N LEU A 45 -2.82 8.41 3.58
CA LEU A 45 -3.67 7.23 3.76
C LEU A 45 -5.00 7.58 4.44
N GLU A 46 -5.31 8.87 4.61
CA GLU A 46 -6.57 9.33 5.17
C GLU A 46 -7.64 9.44 4.08
N GLY A 47 -8.81 8.85 4.33
CA GLY A 47 -9.94 8.88 3.41
C GLY A 47 -10.35 7.52 2.85
N GLU A 48 -11.41 7.53 2.06
CA GLU A 48 -11.93 6.35 1.40
C GLU A 48 -11.09 5.99 0.17
N ARG A 49 -10.86 4.69 -0.06
CA ARG A 49 -10.13 4.18 -1.23
C ARG A 49 -11.03 4.23 -2.47
N THR A 50 -11.26 5.43 -2.99
CA THR A 50 -12.20 5.68 -4.09
C THR A 50 -11.55 5.58 -5.46
N GLU A 51 -10.23 5.74 -5.56
CA GLU A 51 -9.49 5.74 -6.82
C GLU A 51 -9.02 4.33 -7.21
N HIS A 52 -9.36 3.90 -8.43
CA HIS A 52 -8.97 2.60 -8.96
C HIS A 52 -7.77 2.75 -9.90
N VAL A 53 -6.62 2.22 -9.50
CA VAL A 53 -5.40 2.20 -10.31
C VAL A 53 -5.17 0.78 -10.83
N SER A 54 -5.14 0.62 -12.16
CA SER A 54 -4.83 -0.66 -12.81
C SER A 54 -3.60 -0.50 -13.71
N PHE A 55 -2.66 -1.44 -13.62
CA PHE A 55 -1.48 -1.47 -14.47
C PHE A 55 -1.08 -2.92 -14.77
N ARG A 56 -0.38 -3.12 -15.89
CA ARG A 56 0.21 -4.42 -16.23
C ARG A 56 1.64 -4.45 -15.77
N ALA A 57 2.02 -5.49 -15.06
CA ALA A 57 3.38 -5.74 -14.62
C ALA A 57 3.78 -7.19 -14.89
N PRO A 58 5.07 -7.47 -15.13
CA PRO A 58 5.57 -8.83 -15.21
C PRO A 58 5.29 -9.60 -13.92
N PRO A 59 4.78 -10.85 -13.98
CA PRO A 59 4.41 -11.61 -12.79
C PRO A 59 5.60 -11.89 -11.88
N ALA A 60 6.79 -12.13 -12.45
CA ALA A 60 8.01 -12.34 -11.68
C ALA A 60 8.38 -11.14 -10.80
N LEU A 61 8.13 -9.92 -11.28
CA LEU A 61 8.38 -8.69 -10.53
C LEU A 61 7.38 -8.54 -9.38
N VAL A 62 6.10 -8.84 -9.64
CA VAL A 62 5.04 -8.77 -8.63
C VAL A 62 5.32 -9.74 -7.48
N GLU A 63 5.72 -10.98 -7.78
CA GLU A 63 6.01 -11.97 -6.74
C GLU A 63 7.30 -11.65 -5.96
N ALA A 64 8.34 -11.16 -6.64
CA ALA A 64 9.55 -10.71 -5.96
C ALA A 64 9.25 -9.54 -5.00
N ALA A 65 8.46 -8.56 -5.45
CA ALA A 65 8.09 -7.40 -4.64
C ALA A 65 7.19 -7.78 -3.45
N LYS A 66 6.23 -8.70 -3.65
CA LYS A 66 5.41 -9.26 -2.55
C LYS A 66 6.26 -9.92 -1.47
N ARG A 67 7.23 -10.75 -1.89
CA ARG A 67 8.14 -11.45 -0.98
C ARG A 67 8.99 -10.45 -0.19
N GLU A 68 9.57 -9.46 -0.87
CA GLU A 68 10.39 -8.42 -0.25
C GLU A 68 9.58 -7.58 0.74
N ALA A 69 8.37 -7.18 0.35
CA ALA A 69 7.50 -6.38 1.19
C ALA A 69 6.74 -7.19 2.26
N GLY A 70 6.83 -8.52 2.25
CA GLY A 70 6.07 -9.41 3.14
C GLY A 70 4.54 -9.26 3.01
N VAL A 71 4.06 -8.80 1.86
CA VAL A 71 2.63 -8.60 1.58
C VAL A 71 2.11 -9.68 0.65
N THR A 72 0.90 -10.16 0.91
CA THR A 72 0.26 -11.20 0.09
C THR A 72 -0.69 -10.60 -0.96
N SER A 73 -1.18 -9.38 -0.71
CA SER A 73 -2.15 -8.68 -1.55
C SER A 73 -1.47 -7.71 -2.52
N THR A 74 -1.85 -7.77 -3.81
CA THR A 74 -1.41 -6.82 -4.83
C THR A 74 -1.90 -5.40 -4.55
N SER A 75 -3.07 -5.25 -3.92
CA SER A 75 -3.60 -3.94 -3.55
C SER A 75 -2.78 -3.29 -2.45
N GLU A 76 -2.32 -4.08 -1.48
CA GLU A 76 -1.43 -3.60 -0.40
C GLU A 76 -0.05 -3.24 -0.95
N LEU A 77 0.47 -4.04 -1.87
CA LEU A 77 1.69 -3.72 -2.61
C LEU A 77 1.57 -2.40 -3.38
N GLY A 78 0.43 -2.15 -4.03
CA GLY A 78 0.17 -0.91 -4.76
C GLY A 78 0.17 0.32 -3.84
N VAL A 79 -0.51 0.23 -2.69
CA VAL A 79 -0.53 1.32 -1.70
C VAL A 79 0.87 1.59 -1.15
N LEU A 80 1.63 0.54 -0.83
CA LEU A 80 3.01 0.66 -0.36
C LEU A 80 3.91 1.33 -1.41
N ALA A 81 3.81 0.91 -2.68
CA ALA A 81 4.59 1.49 -3.76
C ALA A 81 4.28 2.98 -3.95
N LEU A 82 3.00 3.36 -3.91
CA LEU A 82 2.58 4.75 -3.99
C LEU A 82 3.06 5.57 -2.78
N ALA A 83 3.01 5.00 -1.58
CA ALA A 83 3.52 5.63 -0.37
C ALA A 83 5.03 5.90 -0.47
N MET A 84 5.83 4.93 -0.93
CA MET A 84 7.26 5.09 -1.15
C MET A 84 7.57 6.15 -2.21
N LEU A 85 6.78 6.24 -3.28
CA LEU A 85 7.01 7.22 -4.34
C LEU A 85 6.62 8.64 -3.91
N ALA A 86 5.52 8.79 -3.17
CA ALA A 86 5.05 10.08 -2.67
C ALA A 86 5.99 10.69 -1.62
N ARG A 87 6.80 9.86 -0.95
CA ARG A 87 7.80 10.29 0.04
C ARG A 87 9.17 9.70 -0.24
N PRO A 88 9.95 10.32 -1.14
CA PRO A 88 11.34 9.96 -1.30
C PRO A 88 12.10 10.28 -0.01
N ASP A 89 12.94 9.35 0.43
CA ASP A 89 13.74 9.47 1.65
C ASP A 89 14.57 10.78 1.67
N PRO A 90 14.36 11.67 2.66
CA PRO A 90 15.11 12.90 2.78
C PRO A 90 16.60 12.66 3.09
N VAL A 91 16.95 11.51 3.68
CA VAL A 91 18.34 11.13 3.98
C VAL A 91 19.10 10.87 2.70
N ALA A 92 18.54 10.11 1.76
CA ALA A 92 19.13 9.92 0.44
C ALA A 92 19.33 11.25 -0.31
N ALA A 93 18.41 12.21 -0.18
CA ALA A 93 18.57 13.54 -0.75
C ALA A 93 19.69 14.35 -0.08
N PHE A 94 19.80 14.26 1.24
CA PHE A 94 20.87 14.89 2.00
C PHE A 94 22.25 14.33 1.62
N PHE A 95 22.41 13.01 1.57
CA PHE A 95 23.67 12.37 1.18
C PHE A 95 24.09 12.74 -0.24
N ARG A 96 23.17 12.76 -1.21
CA ARG A 96 23.48 13.26 -2.57
C ARG A 96 23.97 14.72 -2.57
N ARG A 97 23.47 15.54 -1.65
CA ARG A 97 23.88 16.95 -1.53
C ARG A 97 25.24 17.11 -0.84
N THR A 98 25.56 16.21 0.08
CA THR A 98 26.79 16.24 0.88
C THR A 98 27.88 15.32 0.35
N GLU A 99 27.60 14.55 -0.70
CA GLU A 99 28.56 13.70 -1.39
C GLU A 99 29.79 14.52 -1.83
N GLY A 100 30.98 14.07 -1.43
CA GLY A 100 32.23 14.75 -1.72
C GLY A 100 32.49 16.06 -0.96
N ARG A 101 31.59 16.48 -0.05
CA ARG A 101 31.82 17.62 0.86
C ARG A 101 32.25 17.12 2.24
N LEU A 102 33.56 17.07 2.45
CA LEU A 102 34.14 16.93 3.78
C LEU A 102 34.34 18.33 4.36
N GLY A 103 34.09 18.48 5.67
CA GLY A 103 34.25 19.76 6.35
C GLY A 103 35.71 20.24 6.30
N PRO A 104 35.96 21.55 6.48
CA PRO A 104 37.32 22.12 6.45
C PRO A 104 38.25 21.54 7.54
N ASP A 105 37.68 20.92 8.57
CA ASP A 105 38.40 20.26 9.65
C ASP A 105 38.66 18.76 9.40
N HIS A 106 38.42 18.26 8.18
CA HIS A 106 38.64 16.86 7.86
C HIS A 106 40.07 16.62 7.39
N ASP A 107 40.89 16.08 8.30
CA ASP A 107 42.23 15.58 7.99
C ASP A 107 42.17 14.04 7.92
N LEU A 108 42.57 13.48 6.78
CA LEU A 108 42.71 12.03 6.62
C LEU A 108 44.15 11.68 7.01
N GLU A 109 44.35 11.12 8.19
CA GLU A 109 45.64 10.54 8.57
C GLU A 109 45.93 9.34 7.65
N TYR A 110 47.01 9.44 6.86
CA TYR A 110 47.53 8.38 5.97
C TYR A 110 48.72 7.66 6.60
#